data_AF-D5RHK2-F1
#
_entry.id   AF-D5RHK2-F1
#
_cell.length_a   1.000
_cell.length_b   1.000
_cell.length_c   1.000
_cell.angle_alpha   90.00
_cell.angle_beta   90.00
_cell.angle_gamma   90.00
#
_symmetry.space_group_name_H-M   'P 1'
#
loop_
_entity.id
_entity.type
_entity.pdbx_description
1 polymer ?
#
loop_
_entity_poly.entity_id
_entity_poly.type
_entity_poly.pdbx_seq_one_letter_code
_entity_poly.pdbx_strand_id
1 'polypeptide(L)'
;MRRPPDVLPEAAREELAAAMLKVAEDYRSFVAQGPAPGTHDDAKAFAAHHAAAKAALAHLEHLLKLARAQGAGGEDTAEAGAAALLRQARGALRQAEEQDGEDNESDGDGGSG
;
A
#
# COMPACT_ATOMS: atom_id res chain seq x y z
N MET A 1 -19.92 -32.25 17.84
CA MET A 1 -19.03 -32.19 16.66
C MET A 1 -18.74 -30.73 16.37
N ARG A 2 -17.50 -30.25 16.56
CA ARG A 2 -17.13 -28.90 16.11
C ARG A 2 -17.05 -28.94 14.58
N ARG A 3 -17.80 -28.08 13.90
CA ARG A 3 -17.60 -27.81 12.47
C ARG A 3 -16.11 -27.48 12.28
N PRO A 4 -15.39 -28.11 11.34
CA PRO A 4 -14.06 -27.63 11.01
C PRO A 4 -14.16 -26.13 10.68
N PRO A 5 -13.14 -25.30 10.98
CA PRO A 5 -13.12 -23.93 10.48
C PRO A 5 -13.47 -23.99 8.99
N ASP A 6 -14.39 -23.15 8.51
CA ASP A 6 -14.84 -23.16 7.13
C ASP A 6 -13.63 -22.80 6.23
N VAL A 7 -12.78 -23.79 5.95
CA VAL A 7 -11.61 -23.64 5.09
C VAL A 7 -12.16 -23.35 3.71
N LEU A 8 -11.75 -22.22 3.13
CA LEU A 8 -12.15 -21.87 1.78
C LEU A 8 -11.83 -23.01 0.81
N PRO A 9 -12.75 -23.29 -0.14
CA PRO A 9 -12.44 -24.18 -1.27
C PRO A 9 -11.13 -23.76 -1.94
N GLU A 10 -10.37 -24.71 -2.44
CA GLU A 10 -9.04 -24.46 -3.04
C GLU A 10 -9.09 -23.40 -4.14
N ALA A 11 -10.09 -23.47 -5.03
CA ALA A 11 -10.34 -22.46 -6.05
C ALA A 11 -10.51 -21.04 -5.47
N ALA A 12 -11.23 -20.90 -4.35
CA ALA A 12 -11.42 -19.60 -3.71
C ALA A 12 -10.13 -19.07 -3.04
N ARG A 13 -9.22 -19.97 -2.61
CA ARG A 13 -7.89 -19.57 -2.13
C ARG A 13 -6.98 -19.12 -3.27
N GLU A 14 -7.02 -19.82 -4.40
CA GLU A 14 -6.28 -19.45 -5.61
C GLU A 14 -6.76 -18.09 -6.18
N GLU A 15 -8.07 -17.86 -6.21
CA GLU A 15 -8.65 -16.56 -6.60
C GLU A 15 -8.18 -15.42 -5.68
N LEU A 16 -8.14 -15.69 -4.37
CA LEU A 16 -7.65 -14.72 -3.38
C LEU A 16 -6.16 -14.40 -3.57
N ALA A 17 -5.33 -15.43 -3.80
CA ALA A 17 -3.91 -15.27 -4.10
C ALA A 17 -3.69 -14.46 -5.39
N ALA A 18 -4.46 -14.75 -6.44
CA ALA A 18 -4.41 -14.02 -7.71
C ALA A 18 -4.80 -12.53 -7.54
N ALA A 19 -5.84 -12.25 -6.75
CA ALA A 19 -6.25 -10.88 -6.44
C ALA A 19 -5.14 -10.11 -5.69
N MET A 20 -4.47 -10.75 -4.74
CA MET A 20 -3.35 -10.15 -4.00
C MET A 20 -2.17 -9.81 -4.91
N LEU A 21 -1.81 -10.72 -5.83
CA LEU A 21 -0.76 -10.49 -6.81
C LEU A 21 -1.11 -9.33 -7.75
N LYS A 22 -2.36 -9.29 -8.24
CA LYS A 22 -2.83 -8.23 -9.14
C LYS A 22 -2.75 -6.84 -8.49
N VAL A 23 -3.23 -6.71 -7.25
CA VAL A 23 -3.18 -5.43 -6.52
C VAL A 23 -1.73 -5.01 -6.25
N ALA A 24 -0.85 -5.96 -5.92
CA ALA A 24 0.56 -5.69 -5.73
C ALA A 24 1.25 -5.21 -7.03
N GLU A 25 0.92 -5.81 -8.16
CA GLU A 25 1.43 -5.41 -9.48
C GLU A 25 0.90 -4.04 -9.90
N ASP A 26 -0.39 -3.79 -9.69
CA ASP A 26 -1.02 -2.50 -10.00
C ASP A 26 -0.40 -1.38 -9.16
N TYR A 27 -0.19 -1.62 -7.87
CA TYR A 27 0.51 -0.66 -7.00
C TYR A 27 1.91 -0.35 -7.50
N ARG A 28 2.70 -1.38 -7.88
CA ARG A 28 4.07 -1.19 -8.40
C ARG A 28 4.07 -0.40 -9.70
N SER A 29 3.20 -0.77 -10.63
CA SER A 29 3.05 -0.09 -11.92
C SER A 29 2.63 1.36 -11.73
N PHE A 30 1.68 1.60 -10.84
CA PHE A 30 1.17 2.92 -10.54
C PHE A 30 2.26 3.82 -9.94
N VAL A 31 2.97 3.36 -8.91
CA VAL A 31 4.08 4.13 -8.31
C VAL A 31 5.22 4.37 -9.31
N ALA A 32 5.54 3.39 -10.16
CA ALA A 32 6.61 3.53 -11.16
C ALA A 32 6.29 4.53 -12.28
N GLN A 33 5.02 4.71 -12.62
CA GLN A 33 4.59 5.67 -13.65
C GLN A 33 4.66 7.12 -13.17
N GLY A 34 4.53 7.36 -11.85
CA GLY A 34 4.47 8.71 -11.29
C GLY A 34 3.26 9.52 -11.78
N PRO A 35 3.10 10.77 -11.31
CA PRO A 35 2.11 11.69 -11.88
C PRO A 35 2.43 12.01 -13.34
N ALA A 36 1.39 12.12 -14.19
CA ALA A 36 1.58 12.34 -15.62
C ALA A 36 2.25 13.72 -15.90
N PRO A 37 3.38 13.77 -16.62
CA PRO A 37 4.07 15.04 -16.88
C PRO A 37 3.21 15.95 -17.76
N GLY A 38 3.04 17.21 -17.34
CA GLY A 38 2.34 18.24 -18.13
C GLY A 38 0.86 18.45 -17.80
N THR A 39 0.34 17.83 -16.74
CA THR A 39 -0.95 18.25 -16.19
C THR A 39 -0.81 19.62 -15.53
N HIS A 40 -1.63 20.59 -15.91
CA HIS A 40 -1.61 21.99 -15.44
C HIS A 40 -1.74 22.20 -13.91
N ASP A 41 -1.77 21.14 -13.11
CA ASP A 41 -1.98 21.18 -11.66
C ASP A 41 -1.23 20.00 -10.99
N ASP A 42 0.11 20.05 -11.03
CA ASP A 42 1.01 18.98 -10.55
C ASP A 42 0.71 18.57 -9.10
N ALA A 43 0.31 19.51 -8.25
CA ALA A 43 -0.05 19.24 -6.86
C ALA A 43 -1.33 18.38 -6.74
N LYS A 44 -2.36 18.68 -7.53
CA LYS A 44 -3.62 17.92 -7.53
C LYS A 44 -3.41 16.53 -8.14
N ALA A 45 -2.64 16.44 -9.22
CA ALA A 45 -2.29 15.17 -9.84
C ALA A 45 -1.50 14.29 -8.87
N PHE A 46 -0.54 14.87 -8.15
CA PHE A 46 0.23 14.19 -7.11
C PHE A 46 -0.65 13.72 -5.94
N ALA A 47 -1.52 14.58 -5.40
CA ALA A 47 -2.42 14.22 -4.29
C ALA A 47 -3.40 13.10 -4.68
N ALA A 48 -3.98 13.16 -5.89
CA ALA A 48 -4.86 12.12 -6.40
C ALA A 48 -4.11 10.78 -6.59
N HIS A 49 -2.88 10.85 -7.10
CA HIS A 49 -2.01 9.69 -7.22
C HIS A 49 -1.73 9.06 -5.85
N HIS A 50 -1.28 9.87 -4.89
CA HIS A 50 -1.00 9.40 -3.54
C HIS A 50 -2.22 8.77 -2.85
N ALA A 51 -3.41 9.36 -3.02
CA ALA A 51 -4.66 8.79 -2.49
C ALA A 51 -4.99 7.43 -3.12
N ALA A 52 -4.83 7.28 -4.43
CA ALA A 52 -5.06 6.00 -5.12
C ALA A 52 -4.07 4.92 -4.65
N ALA A 53 -2.80 5.27 -4.48
CA ALA A 53 -1.78 4.37 -3.96
C ALA A 53 -2.12 3.89 -2.53
N LYS A 54 -2.53 4.81 -1.65
CA LYS A 54 -2.99 4.48 -0.28
C LYS A 54 -4.21 3.54 -0.30
N ALA A 55 -5.18 3.78 -1.18
CA ALA A 55 -6.36 2.94 -1.33
C ALA A 55 -6.02 1.50 -1.79
N ALA A 56 -5.08 1.34 -2.73
CA ALA A 56 -4.63 0.03 -3.18
C ALA A 56 -3.96 -0.78 -2.04
N LEU A 57 -3.13 -0.12 -1.23
CA LEU A 57 -2.51 -0.77 -0.05
C LEU A 57 -3.55 -1.18 1.00
N ALA A 58 -4.56 -0.34 1.25
CA ALA A 58 -5.65 -0.69 2.16
C ALA A 58 -6.44 -1.92 1.67
N HIS A 59 -6.67 -2.02 0.36
CA HIS A 59 -7.30 -3.19 -0.24
C HIS A 59 -6.45 -4.46 -0.07
N LEU A 60 -5.15 -4.37 -0.35
CA LEU A 60 -4.21 -5.49 -0.18
C LEU A 60 -4.15 -5.99 1.27
N GLU A 61 -4.19 -5.07 2.24
CA GLU A 61 -4.26 -5.42 3.65
C GLU A 61 -5.56 -6.17 4.00
N HIS A 62 -6.68 -5.76 3.43
CA HIS A 62 -7.96 -6.44 3.64
C HIS A 62 -7.91 -7.89 3.10
N LEU A 63 -7.37 -8.08 1.91
CA LEU A 63 -7.18 -9.42 1.32
C LEU A 63 -6.28 -10.31 2.19
N LEU A 64 -5.20 -9.76 2.75
CA LEU A 64 -4.33 -10.49 3.69
C LEU A 64 -5.04 -10.88 4.99
N LYS A 65 -5.88 -10.00 5.54
CA LYS A 65 -6.68 -10.32 6.73
C LYS A 65 -7.66 -11.44 6.43
N LEU A 66 -8.29 -11.41 5.26
CA LEU A 66 -9.16 -12.50 4.80
C LEU A 66 -8.37 -13.80 4.63
N ALA A 67 -7.22 -13.80 3.95
CA ALA A 67 -6.40 -15.00 3.76
C ALA A 67 -6.04 -15.68 5.10
N ARG A 68 -5.59 -14.88 6.07
CA ARG A 68 -5.24 -15.36 7.43
C ARG A 68 -6.44 -15.93 8.18
N ALA A 69 -7.58 -15.26 8.12
CA ALA A 69 -8.79 -15.71 8.80
C ALA A 69 -9.27 -17.08 8.28
N GLN A 70 -8.94 -17.41 7.04
CA GLN A 70 -9.36 -18.64 6.36
C GLN A 70 -8.35 -19.79 6.47
N GLY A 71 -7.28 -19.62 7.26
CA GLY A 71 -6.30 -20.66 7.49
C GLY A 71 -5.38 -20.93 6.30
N ALA A 72 -5.28 -19.99 5.34
CA ALA A 72 -4.30 -20.03 4.25
C ALA A 72 -2.84 -19.79 4.73
N GLY A 73 -2.57 -19.91 6.03
CA GLY A 73 -1.27 -19.65 6.66
C GLY A 73 -0.21 -20.71 6.43
N GLY A 74 -0.26 -21.44 5.31
CA GLY A 74 0.75 -22.41 4.92
C GLY A 74 1.51 -21.93 3.69
N GLU A 75 2.76 -21.49 3.87
CA GLU A 75 3.78 -21.23 2.82
C GLU A 75 3.28 -20.58 1.51
N ASP A 76 2.21 -19.79 1.55
CA ASP A 76 1.68 -19.18 0.35
C ASP A 76 2.55 -17.99 -0.03
N THR A 77 3.37 -18.19 -1.07
CA THR A 77 4.31 -17.19 -1.59
C THR A 77 3.63 -15.86 -1.93
N ALA A 78 2.34 -15.89 -2.30
CA ALA A 78 1.54 -14.70 -2.56
C ALA A 78 1.29 -13.88 -1.28
N GLU A 79 0.96 -14.53 -0.16
CA GLU A 79 0.80 -13.86 1.14
C GLU A 79 2.12 -13.25 1.61
N ALA A 80 3.21 -14.02 1.55
CA ALA A 80 4.52 -13.54 1.97
C ALA A 80 4.96 -12.31 1.15
N GLY A 81 4.78 -12.37 -0.17
CA GLY A 81 5.09 -11.27 -1.10
C GLY A 81 4.23 -10.03 -0.86
N ALA A 82 2.91 -10.19 -0.72
CA ALA A 82 1.99 -9.08 -0.44
C ALA A 82 2.27 -8.42 0.92
N ALA A 83 2.56 -9.22 1.96
CA ALA A 83 2.90 -8.71 3.28
C ALA A 83 4.23 -7.95 3.28
N ALA A 84 5.24 -8.43 2.52
CA ALA A 84 6.50 -7.73 2.36
C ALA A 84 6.31 -6.37 1.65
N LEU A 85 5.52 -6.35 0.57
CA LEU A 85 5.20 -5.14 -0.17
C LEU A 85 4.51 -4.09 0.72
N LEU A 86 3.53 -4.49 1.52
CA LEU A 86 2.86 -3.57 2.45
C LEU A 86 3.83 -2.95 3.47
N ARG A 87 4.77 -3.73 4.01
CA ARG A 87 5.77 -3.20 4.96
C ARG A 87 6.67 -2.17 4.28
N GLN A 88 7.17 -2.48 3.08
CA GLN A 88 8.02 -1.57 2.31
C GLN A 88 7.28 -0.28 1.94
N ALA A 89 6.06 -0.41 1.38
CA ALA A 89 5.24 0.72 0.98
C ALA A 89 4.90 1.66 2.14
N ARG A 90 4.51 1.11 3.30
CA ARG A 90 4.28 1.91 4.51
C ARG A 90 5.52 2.63 5.01
N GLY A 91 6.68 1.96 4.94
CA GLY A 91 7.97 2.58 5.28
C GLY A 91 8.27 3.77 4.38
N ALA A 92 8.09 3.62 3.07
CA ALA A 92 8.30 4.70 2.10
C ALA A 92 7.31 5.88 2.31
N LEU A 93 6.02 5.59 2.54
CA LEU A 93 5.01 6.62 2.80
C LEU A 93 5.32 7.41 4.08
N ARG A 94 5.74 6.72 5.15
CA ARG A 94 6.14 7.37 6.41
C ARG A 94 7.35 8.28 6.24
N GLN A 95 8.36 7.85 5.46
CA GLN A 95 9.53 8.68 5.15
C GLN A 95 9.18 9.90 4.31
N ALA A 96 8.23 9.79 3.37
CA ALA A 96 7.75 10.91 2.58
C ALA A 96 6.98 11.94 3.43
N GLU A 97 6.15 11.46 4.37
CA GLU A 97 5.41 12.32 5.31
C GLU A 97 6.33 13.05 6.31
N GLU A 98 7.48 12.46 6.66
CA GLU A 98 8.48 13.10 7.52
C GLU A 98 9.30 14.18 6.77
N GLN A 99 9.59 13.99 5.47
CA GLN A 99 10.34 14.95 4.65
C GLN A 99 9.55 16.20 4.28
N ASP A 100 8.23 16.11 4.06
CA ASP A 100 7.36 17.27 3.82
C ASP A 100 7.17 18.16 5.08
N GLY A 101 7.58 17.68 6.26
CA GLY A 101 7.42 18.37 7.54
C GLY A 101 8.61 19.23 7.99
N GLU A 102 9.76 19.15 7.29
CA GLU A 102 11.03 19.77 7.72
C GLU A 102 11.35 21.10 7.00
N ASP A 103 10.51 21.57 6.06
CA ASP A 103 10.72 22.79 5.28
C ASP A 103 10.13 24.07 5.90
N ASN A 104 9.91 24.12 7.23
CA ASN A 104 9.40 25.33 7.90
C ASN A 104 10.17 25.71 9.17
N GLU A 105 11.51 25.73 9.12
CA GLU A 105 12.35 26.46 10.08
C GLU A 105 13.54 27.16 9.39
N SER A 106 13.27 28.14 8.52
CA SER A 106 14.18 29.27 8.32
C SER A 106 13.39 30.50 7.92
N ASP A 107 13.17 31.42 8.86
CA ASP A 107 13.69 32.79 8.76
C ASP A 107 13.00 33.73 9.76
N GLY A 108 13.83 34.36 10.59
CA GLY A 108 13.55 35.70 11.13
C GLY A 108 13.59 35.83 12.66
N ASP A 109 14.76 36.10 13.22
CA ASP A 109 14.93 37.35 13.98
C ASP A 109 16.41 37.72 14.10
N GLY A 110 16.87 38.52 13.14
CA GLY A 110 18.01 39.40 13.35
C GLY A 110 17.52 40.71 13.97
N GLY A 111 17.45 40.76 15.30
CA GLY A 111 17.15 41.97 16.06
C GLY A 111 18.42 42.60 16.62
N SER A 112 18.89 43.70 16.02
CA SER A 112 19.97 44.54 16.53
C SER A 112 19.56 45.28 17.81
N GLY A 113 20.45 45.36 18.79
CA GLY A 113 20.35 46.19 20.00
C GLY A 113 21.68 46.33 20.70
#